data_AF-A0A7V3WLX3-F1
#
_entry.id   AF-A0A7V3WLX3-F1
#
_cell.length_a   1.000
_cell.length_b   1.000
_cell.length_c   1.000
_cell.angle_alpha   90.00
_cell.angle_beta   90.00
_cell.angle_gamma   90.00
#
_symmetry.space_group_name_H-M   'P 1'
#
loop_
_entity.id
_entity.type
_entity.pdbx_description
1 polymer ?
#
loop_
_entity_poly.entity_id
_entity_poly.type
_entity_poly.pdbx_seq_one_letter_code
_entity_poly.pdbx_strand_id
1 'polypeptide(L)'
;MHRFTRPRAHASIRQCQSTPKAARGWVGIAAYATEPGAGQAQTAPWCRSCRWPTWRWQAVAAVALSLALGDAVAADSFIVRTNYYPVTGSSWAELRQAMAANRPWKNGPEMHGRTDWHLRWTFQLEETAQGARLRAFDLTTTVTITLPSWKPPPDADPALVQQWKQFFANLKRHEEGHLAIARQAAAAVRKRIATIQQAPTLRQLSDQLHAAAQAAMAEFRDRDAEYDRITQHGLRQEAWKPKGRL
;
A
#
# COMPACT_ATOMS: atom_id res chain seq x y z
N MET A 1 -19.96 -51.85 -22.55
CA MET A 1 -21.38 -51.44 -22.54
C MET A 1 -21.83 -51.33 -21.10
N HIS A 2 -22.08 -50.14 -20.59
CA HIS A 2 -23.10 -49.83 -19.57
C HIS A 2 -23.13 -48.30 -19.43
N ARG A 3 -24.22 -47.72 -19.94
CA ARG A 3 -24.57 -46.30 -19.82
C ARG A 3 -25.09 -46.06 -18.42
N PHE A 4 -24.63 -45.00 -17.75
CA PHE A 4 -25.42 -44.32 -16.74
C PHE A 4 -25.38 -42.81 -16.96
N THR A 5 -26.55 -42.24 -16.78
CA THR A 5 -27.08 -40.99 -17.32
C THR A 5 -26.73 -39.77 -16.47
N ARG A 6 -26.47 -38.63 -17.11
CA ARG A 6 -26.41 -37.28 -16.50
C ARG A 6 -27.79 -36.83 -16.01
N PRO A 7 -27.86 -35.94 -15.00
CA PRO A 7 -28.91 -34.93 -14.92
C PRO A 7 -28.39 -33.54 -15.35
N ARG A 8 -29.30 -32.78 -15.98
CA ARG A 8 -29.15 -31.39 -16.43
C ARG A 8 -29.45 -30.39 -15.31
N ALA A 9 -29.01 -29.15 -15.59
CA ALA A 9 -29.01 -27.92 -14.81
C ALA A 9 -30.34 -27.44 -14.21
N HIS A 10 -30.22 -26.61 -13.17
CA HIS A 10 -31.12 -25.47 -12.96
C HIS A 10 -30.32 -24.22 -12.55
N ALA A 11 -30.34 -23.22 -13.43
CA ALA A 11 -30.03 -21.83 -13.12
C ALA A 11 -31.27 -21.19 -12.48
N SER A 12 -31.09 -20.38 -11.44
CA SER A 12 -32.16 -19.54 -10.88
C SER A 12 -31.75 -18.08 -10.93
N ILE A 13 -32.20 -17.41 -11.98
CA ILE A 13 -32.33 -15.95 -12.07
C ILE A 13 -33.56 -15.55 -11.25
N ARG A 14 -33.42 -14.59 -10.33
CA ARG A 14 -34.55 -13.76 -9.85
C ARG A 14 -34.09 -12.30 -9.76
N GLN A 15 -34.49 -11.54 -10.77
CA GLN A 15 -34.75 -10.10 -10.68
C GLN A 15 -36.26 -9.90 -10.49
N CYS A 16 -36.63 -8.91 -9.66
CA CYS A 16 -37.73 -7.94 -9.81
C CYS A 16 -37.92 -7.25 -8.45
N GLN A 17 -37.46 -6.01 -8.29
CA GLN A 17 -38.20 -4.76 -8.53
C GLN A 17 -39.27 -4.45 -7.47
N SER A 18 -39.04 -3.37 -6.71
CA SER A 18 -40.09 -2.44 -6.31
C SER A 18 -39.54 -1.00 -6.25
N THR A 19 -40.36 -0.09 -6.74
CA THR A 19 -40.16 1.30 -7.18
C THR A 19 -40.33 2.33 -6.03
N PRO A 20 -40.07 3.64 -6.27
CA PRO A 20 -39.77 4.60 -5.22
C PRO A 20 -41.01 5.33 -4.69
N LYS A 21 -40.91 5.86 -3.46
CA LYS A 21 -41.83 6.90 -2.95
C LYS A 21 -41.06 8.22 -2.76
N ALA A 22 -41.51 9.22 -3.50
CA ALA A 22 -41.20 10.62 -3.30
C ALA A 22 -42.26 11.27 -2.38
N ALA A 23 -41.84 12.15 -1.47
CA ALA A 23 -42.61 13.28 -0.93
C ALA A 23 -41.62 14.18 -0.16
N ARG A 24 -41.26 15.35 -0.71
CA ARG A 24 -41.86 16.68 -0.44
C ARG A 24 -41.51 17.25 0.94
N GLY A 25 -40.73 18.32 0.90
CA GLY A 25 -40.57 19.33 1.95
C GLY A 25 -39.91 20.59 1.38
N TRP A 26 -40.73 21.53 0.91
CA TRP A 26 -40.42 22.95 0.67
C TRP A 26 -40.95 23.71 1.91
N VAL A 27 -40.36 24.76 2.50
CA VAL A 27 -40.22 26.20 2.14
C VAL A 27 -39.58 26.80 3.43
N GLY A 28 -38.47 27.53 3.45
CA GLY A 28 -38.35 28.97 3.16
C GLY A 28 -38.85 29.86 4.31
N ILE A 29 -37.96 30.44 5.14
CA ILE A 29 -38.26 31.69 5.88
C ILE A 29 -37.00 32.56 5.91
N ALA A 30 -37.16 33.76 5.35
CA ALA A 30 -36.24 34.87 5.32
C ALA A 30 -36.09 35.52 6.71
N ALA A 31 -34.87 35.93 7.06
CA ALA A 31 -34.60 36.76 8.22
C ALA A 31 -34.43 38.22 7.78
N TYR A 32 -35.38 39.03 8.25
CA TYR A 32 -35.39 40.46 8.51
C TYR A 32 -34.10 41.26 8.30
N ALA A 33 -34.19 42.30 7.46
CA ALA A 33 -33.57 43.58 7.76
C ALA A 33 -34.55 44.70 7.36
N THR A 34 -34.89 45.49 8.36
CA THR A 34 -35.88 46.56 8.38
C THR A 34 -35.44 47.78 7.57
N GLU A 35 -36.31 48.28 6.70
CA GLU A 35 -36.28 49.68 6.24
C GLU A 35 -36.83 50.61 7.34
N PRO A 36 -36.30 51.83 7.48
CA PRO A 36 -37.08 52.97 7.93
C PRO A 36 -37.48 53.84 6.73
N GLY A 37 -38.79 53.98 6.53
CA GLY A 37 -39.35 55.01 5.67
C GLY A 37 -39.41 56.36 6.38
N ALA A 38 -39.19 57.44 5.62
CA ALA A 38 -39.92 58.71 5.74
C ALA A 38 -39.41 59.73 4.71
N GLY A 39 -40.33 60.44 4.06
CA GLY A 39 -40.08 61.80 3.56
C GLY A 39 -40.22 61.98 2.05
N GLN A 40 -41.41 62.37 1.61
CA GLN A 40 -41.58 63.13 0.37
C GLN A 40 -41.05 64.55 0.58
N ALA A 41 -40.27 65.08 -0.37
CA ALA A 41 -40.14 66.52 -0.58
C ALA A 41 -39.72 66.84 -2.02
N GLN A 42 -40.22 67.99 -2.49
CA GLN A 42 -40.38 68.43 -3.86
C GLN A 42 -39.15 69.20 -4.41
N THR A 43 -39.06 69.25 -5.74
CA THR A 43 -38.55 70.34 -6.62
C THR A 43 -37.17 71.01 -6.36
N ALA A 44 -36.23 70.73 -7.30
CA ALA A 44 -35.39 71.69 -8.08
C ALA A 44 -34.46 72.71 -7.35
N PRO A 45 -33.60 73.48 -8.05
CA PRO A 45 -32.42 73.03 -8.79
C PRO A 45 -31.13 73.85 -8.46
N TRP A 46 -29.97 73.41 -9.00
CA TRP A 46 -28.67 74.10 -9.09
C TRP A 46 -27.97 74.58 -7.79
N CYS A 47 -26.79 74.00 -7.50
CA CYS A 47 -25.66 74.83 -7.08
C CYS A 47 -24.32 74.18 -7.44
N ARG A 48 -23.47 74.97 -8.10
CA ARG A 48 -22.10 74.65 -8.49
C ARG A 48 -21.19 74.68 -7.26
N SER A 49 -20.10 73.91 -7.35
CA SER A 49 -18.87 73.99 -6.55
C SER A 49 -18.97 73.78 -5.04
N CYS A 50 -18.67 72.55 -4.60
CA CYS A 50 -18.02 72.30 -3.32
C CYS A 50 -16.75 71.47 -3.56
N ARG A 51 -15.59 72.09 -3.36
CA ARG A 51 -14.29 71.43 -3.27
C ARG A 51 -14.25 70.65 -1.95
N TRP A 52 -14.04 69.35 -2.01
CA TRP A 52 -13.77 68.52 -0.82
C TRP A 52 -12.25 68.31 -0.69
N PRO A 53 -11.69 68.36 0.54
CA PRO A 53 -10.26 68.20 0.76
C PRO A 53 -9.84 66.74 0.51
N THR A 54 -8.76 66.56 -0.24
CA THR A 54 -8.17 65.27 -0.57
C THR A 54 -7.64 64.57 0.68
N TRP A 55 -8.43 63.67 1.26
CA TRP A 55 -7.93 62.70 2.23
C TRP A 55 -7.21 61.60 1.46
N ARG A 56 -5.88 61.56 1.62
CA ARG A 56 -4.98 60.58 1.00
C ARG A 56 -5.27 59.21 1.62
N TRP A 57 -6.07 58.39 0.94
CA TRP A 57 -6.13 56.96 1.23
C TRP A 57 -4.78 56.35 0.83
N GLN A 58 -3.90 56.11 1.80
CA GLN A 58 -2.80 55.19 1.59
C GLN A 58 -3.40 53.79 1.52
N ALA A 59 -3.60 53.30 0.30
CA ALA A 59 -3.91 51.89 0.08
C ALA A 59 -2.71 51.07 0.57
N VAL A 60 -2.85 50.42 1.73
CA VAL A 60 -1.89 49.41 2.19
C VAL A 60 -2.11 48.19 1.29
N ALA A 61 -1.20 47.97 0.35
CA ALA A 61 -1.19 46.75 -0.45
C ALA A 61 -0.93 45.56 0.47
N ALA A 62 -1.97 44.77 0.74
CA ALA A 62 -1.83 43.50 1.44
C ALA A 62 -1.06 42.53 0.53
N VAL A 63 0.25 42.37 0.78
CA VAL A 63 1.04 41.31 0.18
C VAL A 63 0.59 39.99 0.81
N ALA A 64 -0.27 39.27 0.10
CA ALA A 64 -0.66 37.92 0.48
C ALA A 64 0.55 36.99 0.31
N LEU A 65 1.21 36.68 1.42
CA LEU A 65 2.28 35.68 1.48
C LEU A 65 1.64 34.30 1.22
N SER A 66 1.70 33.84 -0.03
CA SER A 66 1.24 32.50 -0.41
C SER A 66 2.15 31.47 0.24
N LEU A 67 1.71 30.88 1.34
CA LEU A 67 2.30 29.66 1.88
C LEU A 67 2.11 28.55 0.84
N ALA A 68 3.18 28.23 0.12
CA ALA A 68 3.23 27.02 -0.67
C ALA A 68 3.09 25.84 0.30
N LEU A 69 1.90 25.23 0.33
CA LEU A 69 1.69 23.94 0.97
C LEU A 69 2.57 22.95 0.22
N GLY A 70 3.74 22.63 0.79
CA GLY A 70 4.60 21.59 0.23
C GLY A 70 3.80 20.30 0.12
N ASP A 71 3.86 19.66 -1.05
CA ASP A 71 3.27 18.34 -1.24
C ASP A 71 3.86 17.39 -0.20
N ALA A 72 2.98 16.76 0.59
CA ALA A 72 3.41 15.79 1.58
C ALA A 72 4.12 14.64 0.84
N VAL A 73 5.42 14.50 1.09
CA VAL A 73 6.22 13.43 0.50
C VAL A 73 5.66 12.11 1.03
N ALA A 74 5.05 11.33 0.14
CA ALA A 74 4.67 9.94 0.31
C ALA A 74 5.63 9.16 1.22
N ALA A 75 5.20 8.85 2.43
CA ALA A 75 6.03 8.19 3.42
C ALA A 75 6.01 6.68 3.18
N ASP A 76 7.12 6.15 2.63
CA ASP A 76 7.31 4.70 2.61
C ASP A 76 7.60 4.19 4.01
N SER A 77 6.90 3.12 4.38
CA SER A 77 7.23 2.34 5.56
C SER A 77 7.76 0.99 5.14
N PHE A 78 8.94 0.62 5.62
CA PHE A 78 9.54 -0.69 5.37
C PHE A 78 9.85 -1.37 6.71
N ILE A 79 9.02 -2.34 7.08
CA ILE A 79 9.05 -3.01 8.39
C ILE A 79 9.63 -4.40 8.21
N VAL A 80 10.73 -4.70 8.92
CA VAL A 80 11.33 -6.03 8.96
C VAL A 80 11.21 -6.60 10.37
N ARG A 81 10.71 -7.83 10.47
CA ARG A 81 10.63 -8.59 11.72
C ARG A 81 11.39 -9.89 11.55
N THR A 82 12.12 -10.29 12.58
CA THR A 82 12.77 -11.59 12.62
C THR A 82 12.31 -12.34 13.86
N ASN A 83 11.68 -13.49 13.63
CA ASN A 83 11.21 -14.41 14.65
C ASN A 83 12.13 -15.62 14.72
N TYR A 84 12.17 -16.24 15.89
CA TYR A 84 12.92 -17.47 16.10
C TYR A 84 12.04 -18.52 16.76
N TYR A 85 12.19 -19.77 16.34
CA TYR A 85 11.59 -20.91 17.04
C TYR A 85 12.68 -21.81 17.62
N PRO A 86 12.52 -22.31 18.86
CA PRO A 86 13.55 -23.07 19.53
C PRO A 86 13.68 -24.47 18.93
N VAL A 87 14.92 -24.97 18.85
CA VAL A 87 15.22 -26.37 18.55
C VAL A 87 16.26 -26.90 19.54
N THR A 88 16.21 -28.20 19.82
CA THR A 88 17.09 -28.90 20.74
C THR A 88 17.53 -30.22 20.12
N GLY A 89 18.73 -30.69 20.49
CA GLY A 89 19.31 -31.91 19.95
C GLY A 89 20.80 -32.01 20.27
N SER A 90 21.29 -33.24 20.32
CA SER A 90 22.68 -33.64 20.57
C SER A 90 23.38 -34.16 19.31
N SER A 91 22.63 -34.29 18.20
CA SER A 91 23.14 -34.68 16.88
C SER A 91 22.48 -33.88 15.76
N TRP A 92 23.07 -33.87 14.56
CA TRP A 92 22.47 -33.20 13.40
C TRP A 92 21.11 -33.77 13.01
N ALA A 93 20.93 -35.09 13.18
CA ALA A 93 19.66 -35.76 12.90
C ALA A 93 18.56 -35.28 13.86
N GLU A 94 18.86 -35.18 15.15
CA GLU A 94 17.94 -34.65 16.16
C GLU A 94 17.59 -33.19 15.91
N LEU A 95 18.58 -32.35 15.53
CA LEU A 95 18.32 -30.95 15.19
C LEU A 95 17.38 -30.81 13.99
N ARG A 96 17.55 -31.63 12.94
CA ARG A 96 16.64 -31.63 11.79
C ARG A 96 15.22 -32.06 12.17
N GLN A 97 15.10 -33.12 12.96
CA GLN A 97 13.81 -33.57 13.46
C GLN A 97 13.12 -32.49 14.32
N ALA A 98 13.87 -31.84 15.20
CA ALA A 98 13.37 -30.71 16.00
C ALA A 98 12.97 -29.52 15.11
N MET A 99 13.71 -29.21 14.05
CA MET A 99 13.32 -28.17 13.09
C MET A 99 12.00 -28.50 12.39
N ALA A 100 11.82 -29.73 11.92
CA ALA A 100 10.58 -30.19 11.29
C ALA A 100 9.39 -30.19 12.27
N ALA A 101 9.64 -30.58 13.52
CA ALA A 101 8.63 -30.65 14.58
C ALA A 101 8.24 -29.26 15.13
N ASN A 102 9.18 -28.32 15.24
CA ASN A 102 8.96 -27.05 15.94
C ASN A 102 8.69 -25.87 15.01
N ARG A 103 8.94 -25.99 13.69
CA ARG A 103 8.59 -24.94 12.74
C ARG A 103 7.09 -24.56 12.84
N PRO A 104 6.74 -23.25 12.80
CA PRO A 104 5.35 -22.79 12.92
C PRO A 104 4.41 -23.21 11.78
N TRP A 105 4.96 -23.61 10.62
CA TRP A 105 4.18 -24.07 9.46
C TRP A 105 4.24 -25.60 9.32
N LYS A 106 3.09 -26.22 9.07
CA LYS A 106 2.98 -27.69 8.88
C LYS A 106 2.66 -28.13 7.46
N ASN A 107 2.12 -27.23 6.64
CA ASN A 107 1.77 -27.52 5.26
C ASN A 107 2.92 -27.13 4.31
N GLY A 108 3.08 -27.87 3.21
CA GLY A 108 4.07 -27.60 2.18
C GLY A 108 5.44 -28.26 2.42
N PRO A 109 6.45 -27.91 1.61
CA PRO A 109 7.76 -28.56 1.63
C PRO A 109 8.48 -28.39 2.97
N GLU A 110 9.41 -29.30 3.24
CA GLU A 110 10.25 -29.26 4.45
C GLU A 110 11.29 -28.13 4.34
N MET A 111 10.87 -26.93 4.72
CA MET A 111 11.73 -25.74 4.87
C MET A 111 12.01 -25.48 6.35
N HIS A 112 13.25 -25.12 6.66
CA HIS A 112 13.73 -24.81 8.02
C HIS A 112 13.75 -23.30 8.33
N GLY A 113 13.68 -22.45 7.31
CA GLY A 113 13.47 -21.02 7.42
C GLY A 113 12.28 -20.61 6.56
N ARG A 114 11.76 -19.41 6.78
CA ARG A 114 10.70 -18.85 5.95
C ARG A 114 10.70 -17.33 6.02
N THR A 115 10.53 -16.70 4.86
CA THR A 115 10.31 -15.26 4.74
C THR A 115 8.96 -15.00 4.11
N ASP A 116 8.08 -14.34 4.86
CA ASP A 116 6.80 -13.86 4.35
C ASP A 116 6.86 -12.35 4.17
N TRP A 117 6.51 -11.85 2.99
CA TRP A 117 6.43 -10.42 2.73
C TRP A 117 5.11 -10.03 2.07
N HIS A 118 4.61 -8.83 2.37
CA HIS A 118 3.44 -8.25 1.73
C HIS A 118 3.54 -6.73 1.66
N LEU A 119 2.90 -6.17 0.64
CA LEU A 119 2.80 -4.73 0.41
C LEU A 119 1.35 -4.31 0.61
N ARG A 120 1.16 -3.18 1.28
CA ARG A 120 -0.14 -2.48 1.40
C ARG A 120 0.03 -1.07 0.92
N TRP A 121 -0.95 -0.56 0.19
CA TRP A 121 -0.88 0.77 -0.36
C TRP A 121 -2.22 1.49 -0.32
N THR A 122 -2.14 2.83 -0.34
CA THR A 122 -3.30 3.73 -0.44
C THR A 122 -3.01 4.84 -1.45
N PHE A 123 -4.05 5.26 -2.17
CA PHE A 123 -3.98 6.37 -3.11
C PHE A 123 -4.84 7.52 -2.61
N GLN A 124 -4.29 8.72 -2.61
CA GLN A 124 -5.07 9.95 -2.47
C GLN A 124 -5.28 10.52 -3.86
N LEU A 125 -6.53 10.49 -4.35
CA LEU A 125 -6.89 10.97 -5.68
C LEU A 125 -7.67 12.28 -5.56
N GLU A 126 -7.53 13.14 -6.56
CA GLU A 126 -8.16 14.46 -6.58
C GLU A 126 -8.78 14.73 -7.96
N GLU A 127 -10.02 15.23 -7.99
CA GLU A 127 -10.64 15.75 -9.21
C GLU A 127 -10.09 17.15 -9.53
N THR A 128 -9.93 17.42 -10.82
CA THR A 128 -9.37 18.64 -11.38
C THR A 128 -10.19 19.07 -12.59
N ALA A 129 -9.99 20.29 -13.08
CA ALA A 129 -10.63 20.76 -14.31
C ALA A 129 -10.26 19.91 -15.55
N GLN A 130 -9.13 19.19 -15.51
CA GLN A 130 -8.61 18.38 -16.60
C GLN A 130 -8.88 16.86 -16.43
N GLY A 131 -9.63 16.46 -15.39
CA GLY A 131 -9.91 15.06 -15.06
C GLY A 131 -9.53 14.73 -13.62
N ALA A 132 -8.83 13.64 -13.39
CA ALA A 132 -8.35 13.20 -12.08
C ALA A 132 -6.82 13.16 -12.02
N ARG A 133 -6.25 13.46 -10.85
CA ARG A 133 -4.81 13.35 -10.58
C ARG A 133 -4.51 12.55 -9.31
N LEU A 134 -3.34 11.93 -9.28
CA LEU A 134 -2.79 11.31 -8.07
C LEU A 134 -2.14 12.41 -7.22
N ARG A 135 -2.66 12.62 -6.00
CA ARG A 135 -2.16 13.61 -5.04
C ARG A 135 -1.06 13.03 -4.17
N ALA A 136 -1.27 11.83 -3.65
CA ALA A 136 -0.30 11.14 -2.81
C ALA A 136 -0.45 9.62 -2.92
N PHE A 137 0.63 8.90 -2.63
CA PHE A 137 0.70 7.45 -2.67
C PHE A 137 1.50 6.96 -1.47
N ASP A 138 0.86 6.23 -0.57
CA ASP A 138 1.55 5.62 0.58
C ASP A 138 1.72 4.13 0.33
N LEU A 139 2.91 3.62 0.66
CA LEU A 139 3.23 2.20 0.54
C LEU A 139 3.91 1.72 1.81
N THR A 140 3.36 0.65 2.37
CA THR A 140 3.92 -0.07 3.51
C THR A 140 4.32 -1.47 3.08
N THR A 141 5.59 -1.80 3.25
CA THR A 141 6.11 -3.16 3.08
C THR A 141 6.35 -3.77 4.44
N THR A 142 5.84 -4.98 4.67
CA THR A 142 6.13 -5.76 5.87
C THR A 142 6.76 -7.08 5.46
N VAL A 143 7.91 -7.38 6.05
CA VAL A 143 8.66 -8.63 5.87
C VAL A 143 8.84 -9.29 7.23
N THR A 144 8.48 -10.57 7.33
CA THR A 144 8.68 -11.40 8.51
C THR A 144 9.54 -12.58 8.14
N ILE A 145 10.74 -12.63 8.71
CA ILE A 145 11.68 -13.74 8.60
C ILE A 145 11.51 -14.63 9.83
N THR A 146 11.40 -15.94 9.67
CA THR A 146 11.34 -16.89 10.78
C THR A 146 12.43 -17.93 10.63
N LEU A 147 13.29 -18.06 11.65
CA LEU A 147 14.47 -18.92 11.65
C LEU A 147 14.49 -19.87 12.85
N PRO A 148 15.17 -21.02 12.77
CA PRO A 148 15.36 -21.90 13.92
C PRO A 148 16.44 -21.34 14.84
N SER A 149 16.34 -21.59 16.14
CA SER A 149 17.32 -21.16 17.13
C SER A 149 17.73 -22.34 18.01
N TRP A 150 18.98 -22.78 17.87
CA TRP A 150 19.60 -23.76 18.75
C TRP A 150 20.54 -23.06 19.73
N LYS A 151 20.39 -23.38 21.02
CA LYS A 151 21.33 -22.99 22.07
C LYS A 151 22.09 -24.26 22.49
N PRO A 152 23.31 -24.49 22.00
CA PRO A 152 24.06 -25.71 22.32
C PRO A 152 24.34 -25.77 23.83
N PRO A 153 24.16 -26.93 24.48
CA PRO A 153 24.59 -27.12 25.86
C PRO A 153 26.14 -27.03 25.97
N PRO A 154 26.69 -26.79 27.18
CA PRO A 154 28.14 -26.60 27.37
C PRO A 154 29.01 -27.78 26.91
N ASP A 155 28.46 -28.99 26.91
CA ASP A 155 29.09 -30.25 26.53
C ASP A 155 28.76 -30.68 25.09
N ALA A 156 28.12 -29.82 24.30
CA ALA A 156 27.81 -30.11 22.90
C ALA A 156 29.09 -30.40 22.10
N ASP A 157 29.02 -31.40 21.22
CA ASP A 157 30.11 -31.72 20.30
C ASP A 157 30.52 -30.47 19.47
N PRO A 158 31.79 -30.03 19.55
CA PRO A 158 32.29 -28.89 18.78
C PRO A 158 32.04 -29.01 17.27
N ALA A 159 32.08 -30.23 16.72
CA ALA A 159 31.80 -30.47 15.30
C ALA A 159 30.34 -30.17 14.96
N LEU A 160 29.40 -30.54 15.83
CA LEU A 160 27.98 -30.22 15.68
C LEU A 160 27.73 -28.72 15.78
N VAL A 161 28.39 -28.03 16.70
CA VAL A 161 28.32 -26.56 16.84
C VAL A 161 28.78 -25.87 15.55
N GLN A 162 29.89 -26.33 14.96
CA GLN A 162 30.40 -25.78 13.71
C GLN A 162 29.45 -26.07 12.53
N GLN A 163 28.91 -27.28 12.45
CA GLN A 163 27.93 -27.66 11.44
C GLN A 163 26.67 -26.79 11.51
N TRP A 164 26.14 -26.56 12.72
CA TRP A 164 25.00 -25.67 12.93
C TRP A 164 25.29 -24.24 12.47
N LYS A 165 26.45 -23.66 12.84
CA LYS A 165 26.82 -22.30 12.42
C LYS A 165 26.84 -22.15 10.90
N GLN A 166 27.43 -23.12 10.20
CA GLN A 166 27.48 -23.11 8.73
C GLN A 166 26.09 -23.22 8.11
N PHE A 167 25.28 -24.16 8.60
CA PHE A 167 23.90 -24.32 8.17
C PHE A 167 23.08 -23.04 8.38
N PHE A 168 23.12 -22.47 9.59
CA PHE A 168 22.33 -21.30 9.96
C PHE A 168 22.74 -20.07 9.15
N ALA A 169 24.04 -19.88 8.88
CA ALA A 169 24.52 -18.80 8.03
C ALA A 169 23.97 -18.91 6.60
N ASN A 170 23.98 -20.12 6.03
CA ASN A 170 23.44 -20.37 4.68
C ASN A 170 21.93 -20.16 4.63
N LEU A 171 21.19 -20.70 5.61
CA LEU A 171 19.75 -20.52 5.73
C LEU A 171 19.39 -19.03 5.87
N LYS A 172 20.05 -18.31 6.77
CA LYS A 172 19.82 -16.88 6.97
C LYS A 172 20.08 -16.09 5.69
N ARG A 173 21.15 -16.40 4.96
CA ARG A 173 21.45 -15.77 3.67
C ARG A 173 20.36 -16.04 2.64
N HIS A 174 19.80 -17.24 2.62
CA HIS A 174 18.68 -17.57 1.76
C HIS A 174 17.46 -16.69 2.06
N GLU A 175 17.06 -16.60 3.33
CA GLU A 175 15.95 -15.76 3.79
C GLU A 175 16.18 -14.26 3.52
N GLU A 176 17.40 -13.78 3.66
CA GLU A 176 17.76 -12.39 3.31
C GLU A 176 17.63 -12.09 1.81
N GLY A 177 17.73 -13.12 0.95
CA GLY A 177 17.43 -12.98 -0.47
C GLY A 177 15.96 -12.65 -0.75
N HIS A 178 15.02 -13.31 -0.05
CA HIS A 178 13.60 -12.97 -0.11
C HIS A 178 13.32 -11.54 0.38
N LEU A 179 14.01 -11.11 1.46
CA LEU A 179 13.95 -9.72 1.92
C LEU A 179 14.43 -8.74 0.83
N ALA A 180 15.50 -9.06 0.10
CA ALA A 180 15.97 -8.24 -1.01
C ALA A 180 14.94 -8.19 -2.17
N ILE A 181 14.30 -9.31 -2.49
CA ILE A 181 13.21 -9.38 -3.48
C ILE A 181 12.03 -8.50 -3.06
N ALA A 182 11.63 -8.53 -1.78
CA ALA A 182 10.58 -7.66 -1.25
C ALA A 182 10.91 -6.16 -1.39
N ARG A 183 12.16 -5.76 -1.17
CA ARG A 183 12.63 -4.38 -1.42
C ARG A 183 12.51 -4.00 -2.89
N GLN A 184 12.91 -4.88 -3.78
CA GLN A 184 12.81 -4.64 -5.22
C GLN A 184 11.34 -4.56 -5.67
N ALA A 185 10.45 -5.37 -5.09
CA ALA A 185 9.01 -5.31 -5.34
C ALA A 185 8.43 -3.93 -4.97
N ALA A 186 8.77 -3.42 -3.78
CA ALA A 186 8.34 -2.09 -3.34
C ALA A 186 8.84 -0.97 -4.27
N ALA A 187 10.12 -1.02 -4.66
CA ALA A 187 10.70 -0.07 -5.60
C ALA A 187 10.02 -0.14 -6.98
N ALA A 188 9.68 -1.34 -7.46
CA ALA A 188 9.01 -1.53 -8.75
C ALA A 188 7.57 -1.00 -8.73
N VAL A 189 6.81 -1.24 -7.66
CA VAL A 189 5.47 -0.66 -7.47
C VAL A 189 5.58 0.87 -7.53
N ARG A 190 6.47 1.47 -6.74
CA ARG A 190 6.70 2.93 -6.75
C ARG A 190 6.99 3.46 -8.15
N LYS A 191 7.93 2.82 -8.86
CA LYS A 191 8.33 3.24 -10.20
C LYS A 191 7.15 3.22 -11.18
N ARG A 192 6.29 2.19 -11.13
CA ARG A 192 5.13 2.10 -12.02
C ARG A 192 4.05 3.12 -11.66
N ILE A 193 3.76 3.30 -10.37
CA ILE A 193 2.81 4.31 -9.92
C ILE A 193 3.26 5.71 -10.31
N ALA A 194 4.55 6.02 -10.22
CA ALA A 194 5.09 7.32 -10.62
C ALA A 194 4.87 7.66 -12.12
N THR A 195 4.66 6.66 -12.98
CA THR A 195 4.33 6.87 -14.41
C THR A 195 2.86 7.17 -14.68
N ILE A 196 2.00 7.07 -13.66
CA ILE A 196 0.55 7.26 -13.77
C ILE A 196 0.16 8.43 -12.88
N GLN A 197 0.11 9.64 -13.47
CA GLN A 197 -0.19 10.85 -12.71
C GLN A 197 -1.62 11.34 -12.87
N GLN A 198 -2.25 11.08 -14.02
CA GLN A 198 -3.57 11.63 -14.36
C GLN A 198 -4.39 10.66 -15.22
N ALA A 199 -5.71 10.76 -15.14
CA ALA A 199 -6.66 10.09 -16.04
C ALA A 199 -7.95 10.93 -16.17
N PRO A 200 -8.85 10.67 -17.15
CA PRO A 200 -10.05 11.48 -17.32
C PRO A 200 -11.03 11.44 -16.14
N THR A 201 -11.05 10.34 -15.36
CA THR A 201 -11.93 10.18 -14.19
C THR A 201 -11.19 9.55 -13.02
N LEU A 202 -11.65 9.80 -11.79
CA LEU A 202 -11.10 9.16 -10.57
C LEU A 202 -11.11 7.63 -10.66
N ARG A 203 -12.19 7.07 -11.22
CA ARG A 203 -12.34 5.62 -11.38
C ARG A 203 -11.29 5.05 -12.31
N GLN A 204 -11.08 5.66 -13.47
CA GLN A 204 -10.05 5.22 -14.42
C GLN A 204 -8.65 5.34 -13.82
N LEU A 205 -8.37 6.43 -13.10
CA LEU A 205 -7.07 6.61 -12.44
C LEU A 205 -6.85 5.52 -11.38
N SER A 206 -7.84 5.25 -10.53
CA SER A 206 -7.79 4.20 -9.52
C SER A 206 -7.55 2.82 -10.15
N ASP A 207 -8.30 2.47 -11.19
CA ASP A 207 -8.18 1.19 -11.90
C ASP A 207 -6.76 1.02 -12.49
N GLN A 208 -6.21 2.07 -13.11
CA GLN A 208 -4.85 2.06 -13.68
C GLN A 208 -3.77 1.88 -12.60
N LEU A 209 -3.88 2.61 -11.48
CA LEU A 209 -2.93 2.53 -10.38
C LEU A 209 -2.95 1.14 -9.72
N HIS A 210 -4.14 0.58 -9.47
CA HIS A 210 -4.28 -0.77 -8.92
C HIS A 210 -3.71 -1.82 -9.88
N ALA A 211 -4.02 -1.74 -11.18
CA ALA A 211 -3.48 -2.65 -12.17
C ALA A 211 -1.95 -2.60 -12.23
N ALA A 212 -1.35 -1.41 -12.17
CA ALA A 212 0.09 -1.22 -12.18
C ALA A 212 0.78 -1.84 -10.94
N ALA A 213 0.22 -1.60 -9.74
CA ALA A 213 0.71 -2.19 -8.50
C ALA A 213 0.57 -3.73 -8.50
N GLN A 214 -0.58 -4.26 -8.92
CA GLN A 214 -0.82 -5.70 -9.00
C GLN A 214 0.11 -6.39 -10.01
N ALA A 215 0.35 -5.76 -11.16
CA ALA A 215 1.28 -6.30 -12.16
C ALA A 215 2.72 -6.35 -11.62
N ALA A 216 3.15 -5.36 -10.82
CA ALA A 216 4.46 -5.42 -10.17
C ALA A 216 4.51 -6.52 -9.10
N MET A 217 3.45 -6.65 -8.30
CA MET A 217 3.35 -7.71 -7.31
C MET A 217 3.43 -9.10 -7.95
N ALA A 218 2.70 -9.36 -9.03
CA ALA A 218 2.73 -10.63 -9.74
C ALA A 218 4.15 -10.98 -10.22
N GLU A 219 4.83 -10.04 -10.90
CA GLU A 219 6.21 -10.23 -11.35
C GLU A 219 7.15 -10.60 -10.21
N PHE A 220 7.04 -9.92 -9.07
CA PHE A 220 7.94 -10.19 -7.95
C PHE A 220 7.58 -11.44 -7.17
N ARG A 221 6.32 -11.90 -7.19
CA ARG A 221 5.98 -13.25 -6.72
C ARG A 221 6.60 -14.34 -7.59
N ASP A 222 6.59 -14.15 -8.91
CA ASP A 222 7.24 -15.10 -9.82
C ASP A 222 8.77 -15.12 -9.61
N ARG A 223 9.39 -13.96 -9.39
CA ARG A 223 10.82 -13.88 -9.05
C ARG A 223 11.16 -14.55 -7.72
N ASP A 224 10.29 -14.40 -6.72
CA ASP A 224 10.43 -15.02 -5.40
C ASP A 224 10.37 -16.55 -5.50
N ALA A 225 9.39 -17.07 -6.24
CA ALA A 225 9.27 -18.50 -6.50
C ALA A 225 10.43 -19.04 -7.35
N GLU A 226 10.93 -18.27 -8.30
CA GLU A 226 12.09 -18.62 -9.11
C GLU A 226 13.39 -18.64 -8.28
N TYR A 227 13.52 -17.71 -7.32
CA TYR A 227 14.63 -17.69 -6.38
C TYR A 227 14.68 -18.96 -5.52
N ASP A 228 13.53 -19.37 -4.98
CA ASP A 228 13.36 -20.67 -4.31
C ASP A 228 13.76 -21.83 -5.21
N ARG A 229 13.28 -21.85 -6.46
CA ARG A 229 13.56 -22.91 -7.42
C ARG A 229 15.05 -23.04 -7.75
N ILE A 230 15.73 -21.92 -8.00
CA ILE A 230 17.16 -21.88 -8.36
C ILE A 230 18.04 -22.26 -7.18
N THR A 231 17.74 -21.70 -6.01
CA THR A 231 18.51 -21.99 -4.79
C THR A 231 18.13 -23.33 -4.16
N GLN A 232 17.11 -24.01 -4.69
CA GLN A 232 16.53 -25.22 -4.09
C GLN A 232 16.18 -25.00 -2.61
N HIS A 233 15.46 -23.91 -2.32
CA HIS A 233 15.14 -23.46 -0.96
C HIS A 233 16.38 -23.29 -0.07
N GLY A 234 17.45 -22.71 -0.63
CA GLY A 234 18.70 -22.42 0.09
C GLY A 234 19.74 -23.54 0.09
N LEU A 235 19.45 -24.73 -0.48
CA LEU A 235 20.43 -25.82 -0.63
C LEU A 235 21.57 -25.49 -1.60
N ARG A 236 21.36 -24.53 -2.52
CA ARG A 236 22.31 -24.03 -3.53
C ARG A 236 22.33 -22.51 -3.57
N GLN A 237 22.59 -21.90 -2.42
CA GLN A 237 22.53 -20.45 -2.27
C GLN A 237 23.45 -19.70 -3.26
N GLU A 238 24.62 -20.28 -3.59
CA GLU A 238 25.59 -19.75 -4.55
C GLU A 238 25.15 -19.81 -6.02
N ALA A 239 24.10 -20.56 -6.36
CA ALA A 239 23.59 -20.66 -7.73
C ALA A 239 22.78 -19.42 -8.17
N TRP A 240 22.34 -18.57 -7.23
CA TRP A 240 21.57 -17.38 -7.54
C TRP A 240 22.43 -16.22 -8.06
N LYS A 241 22.03 -15.68 -9.22
CA LYS A 241 22.58 -14.43 -9.78
C LYS A 241 21.46 -13.39 -9.88
N PRO A 242 21.47 -12.32 -9.06
CA PRO A 242 20.43 -11.29 -9.11
C PRO A 242 20.44 -10.59 -10.47
N LYS A 243 19.25 -10.36 -11.05
CA LYS A 243 19.09 -9.48 -12.21
C LYS A 243 19.00 -8.03 -11.73
N GLY A 244 20.06 -7.25 -11.97
CA GLY A 244 20.15 -5.83 -11.58
C GLY A 244 21.02 -5.61 -10.33
N ARG A 245 21.66 -4.43 -10.28
CA ARG A 245 22.58 -4.05 -9.20
C ARG A 245 21.76 -3.66 -7.95
N LEU A 246 22.24 -4.08 -6.77
CA LEU A 246 21.67 -3.79 -5.45
C LEU A 246 21.47 -2.29 -5.22
#